data_AF-M1ECC0-F1
#
_entry.id   AF-M1ECC0-F1
#
_cell.length_a   1.000
_cell.length_b   1.000
_cell.length_c   1.000
_cell.angle_alpha   90.00
_cell.angle_beta   90.00
_cell.angle_gamma   90.00
#
_symmetry.space_group_name_H-M   'P 1'
#
loop_
_entity.id
_entity.type
_entity.pdbx_description
1 polymer ?
#
loop_
_entity_poly.entity_id
_entity_poly.type
_entity_poly.pdbx_seq_one_letter_code
_entity_poly.pdbx_strand_id
1 'polypeptide(L)'
;EVFALYSAHDVTLSPVLSALGLMEARFPRFAARLILELWQDREKPSEHSVRILYNGVDVTFHTSFCQDHHKHSSKPMCPLENLVRFVKRDMFVALGSSGSPNYYDACHREG
;
A
#
# COMPACT_ATOMS: atom_id res chain seq x y z
N GLU A 1 5.76 15.59 10.89
CA GLU A 1 7.08 15.32 10.29
C GLU A 1 6.97 15.39 8.77
N VAL A 2 8.03 15.82 8.08
CA VAL A 2 8.07 15.93 6.61
C VAL A 2 8.67 14.67 5.96
N PHE A 3 9.34 13.83 6.74
CA PHE A 3 9.99 12.60 6.27
C PHE A 3 10.09 11.58 7.42
N ALA A 4 9.74 10.33 7.14
CA ALA A 4 9.87 9.20 8.07
C ALA A 4 10.69 8.08 7.41
N LEU A 5 11.72 7.59 8.11
CA LEU A 5 12.61 6.53 7.64
C LEU A 5 12.58 5.35 8.60
N TYR A 6 12.33 4.17 8.06
CA TYR A 6 12.34 2.90 8.78
C TYR A 6 13.36 1.97 8.15
N SER A 7 14.24 1.38 8.96
CA SER A 7 15.13 0.30 8.54
C SER A 7 14.47 -1.03 8.87
N ALA A 8 14.41 -1.94 7.89
CA ALA A 8 13.72 -3.21 8.02
C ALA A 8 14.49 -4.33 7.30
N HIS A 9 14.06 -5.57 7.51
CA HIS A 9 14.63 -6.73 6.83
C HIS A 9 13.80 -7.11 5.59
N ASP A 10 14.39 -7.91 4.72
CA ASP A 10 13.71 -8.61 3.63
C ASP A 10 12.47 -9.38 4.10
N VAL A 11 12.55 -10.06 5.25
CA VAL A 11 11.43 -10.77 5.90
C VAL A 11 10.34 -9.84 6.43
N THR A 12 10.61 -8.54 6.58
CA THR A 12 9.60 -7.51 6.87
C THR A 12 9.01 -6.96 5.58
N LEU A 13 9.86 -6.67 4.60
CA LEU A 13 9.44 -6.02 3.36
C LEU A 13 8.64 -6.97 2.45
N SER A 14 8.98 -8.26 2.42
CA SER A 14 8.29 -9.27 1.62
C SER A 14 6.79 -9.39 1.94
N PRO A 15 6.37 -9.59 3.21
CA PRO A 15 4.94 -9.64 3.53
C PRO A 15 4.24 -8.30 3.31
N VAL A 16 4.92 -7.15 3.49
CA VAL A 16 4.34 -5.83 3.17
C VAL A 16 4.06 -5.69 1.67
N LEU A 17 5.01 -6.07 0.81
CA LEU A 17 4.81 -6.06 -0.65
C LEU A 17 3.68 -7.02 -1.05
N SER A 18 3.63 -8.20 -0.43
CA SER A 18 2.54 -9.16 -0.65
C SER A 18 1.18 -8.58 -0.27
N ALA A 19 1.07 -7.92 0.90
CA ALA A 19 -0.17 -7.30 1.35
C ALA A 19 -0.64 -6.21 0.35
N LEU A 20 0.29 -5.41 -0.17
CA LEU A 20 -0.01 -4.38 -1.17
C LEU A 20 -0.41 -4.95 -2.55
N GLY A 21 -0.37 -6.27 -2.75
CA GLY A 21 -0.66 -6.91 -4.04
C GLY A 21 0.52 -6.93 -5.01
N LEU A 22 1.73 -6.57 -4.55
CA LEU A 22 2.94 -6.46 -5.37
C LEU A 22 3.75 -7.77 -5.41
N MET A 23 3.09 -8.92 -5.50
CA MET A 23 3.73 -10.25 -5.37
C MET A 23 4.73 -10.58 -6.48
N GLU A 24 4.64 -9.91 -7.63
CA GLU A 24 5.63 -9.97 -8.72
C GLU A 24 7.00 -9.37 -8.31
N ALA A 25 7.04 -8.61 -7.21
CA ALA A 25 8.28 -8.15 -6.62
C ALA A 25 9.02 -9.35 -6.01
N ARG A 26 9.93 -9.93 -6.81
CA ARG A 26 10.92 -10.94 -6.39
C ARG A 26 11.53 -10.59 -5.02
N PHE A 27 12.00 -11.60 -4.29
CA PHE A 27 12.63 -11.46 -2.97
C PHE A 27 13.46 -10.15 -2.84
N PRO A 28 13.19 -9.30 -1.83
CA PRO A 28 13.86 -8.01 -1.68
C PRO A 28 15.37 -8.16 -1.72
N ARG A 29 16.00 -7.51 -2.70
CA ARG A 29 17.46 -7.48 -2.82
C ARG A 29 18.05 -6.50 -1.82
N PHE A 30 19.38 -6.52 -1.66
CA PHE A 30 20.08 -5.52 -0.85
C PHE A 30 19.70 -4.09 -1.25
N ALA A 31 19.55 -3.23 -0.24
CA ALA A 31 19.10 -1.84 -0.39
C ALA A 31 17.72 -1.68 -1.06
N ALA A 32 16.87 -2.72 -1.01
CA ALA A 32 15.49 -2.59 -1.43
C ALA A 32 14.78 -1.50 -0.62
N ARG A 33 13.99 -0.68 -1.30
CA ARG A 33 13.25 0.43 -0.69
C ARG A 33 11.82 0.47 -1.19
N LEU A 34 10.90 0.64 -0.24
CA LEU A 34 9.51 0.98 -0.47
C LEU A 34 9.30 2.41 0.01
N ILE A 35 8.85 3.28 -0.88
CA ILE A 35 8.60 4.69 -0.59
C ILE A 35 7.11 4.94 -0.76
N LEU A 36 6.51 5.57 0.25
CA LEU A 36 5.15 6.08 0.21
C LEU A 36 5.24 7.61 0.23
N GLU A 37 4.76 8.25 -0.82
CA GLU A 37 4.73 9.70 -0.92
C GLU A 37 3.31 10.20 -0.80
N LEU A 38 3.11 11.21 0.04
CA LEU A 38 1.83 11.91 0.20
C LEU A 38 1.88 13.23 -0.56
N TRP A 39 0.89 13.43 -1.43
CA TRP A 39 0.75 14.61 -2.27
C TRP A 39 -0.56 15.32 -1.96
N GLN A 40 -0.55 16.64 -2.07
CA GLN A 40 -1.73 17.49 -1.93
C GLN A 40 -2.04 18.15 -3.28
N ASP A 41 -3.31 18.16 -3.67
CA ASP A 41 -3.75 18.87 -4.88
C ASP A 41 -3.63 20.39 -4.67
N ARG A 42 -3.08 21.08 -5.68
CA ARG A 42 -2.82 22.53 -5.60
C ARG A 42 -4.09 23.36 -5.68
N GLU A 43 -5.06 22.92 -6.48
CA GLU A 43 -6.33 23.62 -6.67
C GLU A 43 -7.34 23.24 -5.57
N LYS A 44 -7.19 22.03 -5.02
CA LYS A 44 -8.07 21.50 -3.99
C LYS A 44 -7.27 20.97 -2.79
N PRO A 45 -6.85 21.83 -1.85
CA PRO A 45 -6.01 21.44 -0.73
C PRO A 45 -6.58 20.33 0.18
N SER A 46 -7.90 20.08 0.13
CA SER A 46 -8.52 18.95 0.82
C SER A 46 -8.27 17.60 0.15
N GLU A 47 -8.01 17.58 -1.16
CA GLU A 47 -7.74 16.35 -1.91
C GLU A 47 -6.28 15.95 -1.75
N HIS A 48 -6.06 14.71 -1.29
CA HIS A 48 -4.74 14.14 -1.11
C HIS A 48 -4.58 12.90 -1.97
N SER A 49 -3.35 12.60 -2.35
CA SER A 49 -3.03 11.43 -3.16
C SER A 49 -1.77 10.75 -2.66
N VAL A 50 -1.63 9.48 -2.98
CA VAL A 50 -0.46 8.67 -2.66
C VAL A 50 0.23 8.16 -3.92
N ARG A 51 1.56 8.13 -3.90
CA ARG A 51 2.39 7.42 -4.85
C ARG A 51 3.27 6.41 -4.12
N ILE A 52 3.35 5.20 -4.68
CA ILE A 52 4.10 4.09 -4.13
C ILE A 52 5.25 3.77 -5.09
N LEU A 53 6.49 3.82 -4.60
CA LEU A 53 7.67 3.46 -5.36
C LEU A 53 8.34 2.24 -4.74
N TYR A 54 8.65 1.23 -5.57
CA TYR A 54 9.50 0.11 -5.19
C TYR A 54 10.81 0.17 -5.97
N ASN A 55 11.93 0.34 -5.27
CA ASN A 55 13.26 0.51 -5.87
C ASN A 55 13.35 1.66 -6.90
N GLY A 56 12.52 2.69 -6.74
CA GLY A 56 12.45 3.84 -7.64
C GLY A 56 11.52 3.65 -8.84
N VAL A 57 10.88 2.49 -8.99
CA VAL A 57 9.84 2.24 -9.99
C VAL A 57 8.48 2.58 -9.39
N ASP A 58 7.66 3.34 -10.12
CA ASP A 58 6.28 3.60 -9.73
C ASP A 58 5.44 2.33 -9.87
N VAL A 59 4.90 1.88 -8.74
CA VAL A 59 4.07 0.68 -8.64
C VAL A 59 2.67 1.01 -8.12
N THR A 60 2.31 2.29 -8.10
CA THR A 60 1.05 2.78 -7.51
C THR A 60 -0.17 2.08 -8.09
N PHE A 61 -0.24 1.93 -9.42
CA PHE A 61 -1.37 1.28 -10.08
C PHE A 61 -1.21 -0.25 -10.21
N HIS A 62 -0.16 -0.81 -9.63
CA HIS A 62 -0.04 -2.26 -9.46
C HIS A 62 -0.51 -2.71 -8.06
N THR A 63 -0.81 -1.78 -7.16
CA THR A 63 -1.34 -2.14 -5.84
C THR A 63 -2.79 -2.59 -5.93
N SER A 64 -3.16 -3.52 -5.06
CA SER A 64 -4.50 -4.10 -4.99
C SER A 64 -5.62 -3.06 -4.78
N PHE A 65 -5.30 -1.94 -4.12
CA PHE A 65 -6.25 -0.87 -3.80
C PHE A 65 -6.34 0.24 -4.84
N CYS A 66 -5.46 0.26 -5.86
CA CYS A 66 -5.44 1.34 -6.85
C CYS A 66 -5.37 0.93 -8.31
N GLN A 67 -5.21 -0.36 -8.61
CA GLN A 67 -5.18 -0.89 -9.98
C GLN A 67 -6.35 -0.46 -10.87
N ASP A 68 -7.55 -0.29 -10.31
CA ASP A 68 -8.74 0.09 -11.08
C ASP A 68 -8.90 1.61 -11.21
N HIS A 69 -8.16 2.42 -10.44
CA HIS A 69 -8.26 3.88 -10.54
C HIS A 69 -7.73 4.37 -11.90
N HIS A 70 -6.61 3.82 -12.38
CA HIS A 70 -6.03 4.18 -13.67
C HIS A 70 -6.96 3.90 -14.87
N LYS A 71 -7.88 2.93 -14.74
CA LYS A 71 -8.83 2.60 -15.81
C LYS A 71 -9.98 3.59 -15.91
N HIS A 72 -10.30 4.28 -14.81
CA HIS A 72 -11.53 5.09 -14.68
C HIS A 72 -11.26 6.58 -14.48
N SER A 73 -10.00 6.99 -14.35
CA SER A 73 -9.61 8.36 -14.01
C SER A 73 -8.39 8.77 -14.82
N SER A 74 -8.43 9.98 -15.38
CA SER A 74 -7.27 10.61 -16.03
C SER A 74 -6.30 11.24 -15.03
N LYS A 75 -6.59 11.18 -13.71
CA LYS A 75 -5.68 11.71 -12.70
C LYS A 75 -4.44 10.80 -12.59
N PRO A 76 -3.23 11.37 -12.57
CA PRO A 76 -1.98 10.60 -12.58
C PRO A 76 -1.65 9.94 -11.23
N MET A 77 -2.48 10.11 -10.20
CA MET A 77 -2.15 9.75 -8.82
C MET A 77 -3.32 9.01 -8.15
N CYS A 78 -3.00 8.15 -7.19
CA CYS A 78 -3.99 7.38 -6.43
C CYS A 78 -4.61 8.24 -5.30
N PRO A 79 -5.95 8.34 -5.17
CA PRO A 79 -6.56 9.02 -4.04
C PRO A 79 -6.13 8.41 -2.69
N LEU A 80 -5.83 9.26 -1.71
CA LEU A 80 -5.39 8.80 -0.38
C LEU A 80 -6.45 7.90 0.28
N GLU A 81 -7.73 8.18 0.02
CA GLU A 81 -8.86 7.45 0.59
C GLU A 81 -8.82 5.95 0.23
N ASN A 82 -8.29 5.61 -0.95
CA ASN A 82 -8.14 4.22 -1.36
C ASN A 82 -7.15 3.49 -0.45
N LEU A 83 -5.99 4.09 -0.19
CA LEU A 83 -5.00 3.51 0.73
C LEU A 83 -5.53 3.43 2.17
N VAL A 84 -6.21 4.49 2.65
CA VAL A 84 -6.75 4.52 4.01
C VAL A 84 -7.82 3.45 4.19
N ARG A 85 -8.73 3.26 3.21
CA ARG A 85 -9.72 2.19 3.23
C ARG A 85 -9.04 0.83 3.25
N PHE A 86 -8.05 0.64 2.39
CA PHE A 86 -7.29 -0.60 2.29
C PHE A 86 -6.65 -0.97 3.64
N VAL A 87 -5.87 -0.08 4.24
CA VAL A 87 -5.17 -0.33 5.52
C VAL A 87 -6.16 -0.62 6.66
N LYS A 88 -7.30 0.08 6.69
CA LYS A 88 -8.27 -0.04 7.80
C LYS A 88 -9.28 -1.18 7.64
N ARG A 89 -9.48 -1.71 6.44
CA ARG A 89 -10.57 -2.67 6.16
C ARG A 89 -10.12 -3.80 5.26
N ASP A 90 -9.55 -3.49 4.09
CA ASP A 90 -9.46 -4.46 3.01
C ASP A 90 -8.19 -5.33 3.09
N MET A 91 -7.14 -4.86 3.77
CA MET A 91 -5.82 -5.50 3.81
C MET A 91 -5.86 -6.94 4.35
N PHE A 92 -6.75 -7.23 5.30
CA PHE A 92 -6.86 -8.55 5.91
C PHE A 92 -7.95 -9.44 5.29
N VAL A 93 -8.75 -8.92 4.36
CA VAL A 93 -9.87 -9.67 3.74
C VAL A 93 -9.37 -10.96 3.07
N ALA A 94 -8.19 -10.91 2.44
CA ALA A 94 -7.57 -12.07 1.78
C ALA A 94 -7.26 -13.24 2.76
N LEU A 95 -7.20 -12.99 4.07
CA LEU A 95 -6.94 -14.01 5.09
C LEU A 95 -8.22 -14.66 5.62
N GLY A 96 -9.31 -14.67 4.84
CA GLY A 96 -10.62 -15.20 5.27
C GLY A 96 -11.25 -14.38 6.42
N SER A 97 -10.69 -13.21 6.68
CA SER A 97 -11.09 -12.30 7.73
C SER A 97 -12.21 -11.38 7.27
N SER A 98 -13.33 -11.95 6.84
CA SER A 98 -14.56 -11.21 6.55
C SER A 98 -15.13 -10.48 7.79
N GLY A 99 -14.50 -10.63 8.97
CA GLY A 99 -14.87 -9.98 10.22
C GLY A 99 -13.72 -9.62 11.17
N SER A 100 -12.45 -9.71 10.75
CA SER A 100 -11.31 -9.29 11.59
C SER A 100 -10.75 -7.97 11.06
N PRO A 101 -10.94 -6.83 11.75
CA PRO A 101 -10.55 -5.52 11.24
C PRO A 101 -9.05 -5.21 11.37
N ASN A 102 -8.26 -6.09 12.00
CA ASN A 102 -6.88 -5.81 12.35
C ASN A 102 -5.99 -7.07 12.36
N TYR A 103 -4.67 -6.85 12.43
CA TYR A 103 -3.64 -7.89 12.39
C TYR A 103 -3.77 -8.93 13.52
N TYR A 104 -4.08 -8.49 14.74
CA TYR A 104 -4.19 -9.38 15.90
C TYR A 104 -5.28 -10.43 15.67
N ASP A 105 -6.47 -9.98 15.31
CA ASP A 105 -7.62 -10.85 15.05
C ASP A 105 -7.40 -11.74 13.82
N ALA A 106 -6.65 -11.28 12.82
CA ALA A 106 -6.32 -12.10 11.64
C ALA A 106 -5.37 -13.26 11.98
N CYS A 107 -4.47 -13.09 12.95
CA CYS A 107 -3.48 -14.10 13.33
C CYS A 107 -3.91 -15.03 14.47
N HIS A 108 -4.92 -14.66 15.25
CA HIS A 108 -5.36 -15.41 16.44
C HIS A 108 -6.74 -16.06 16.28
N ARG A 109 -7.30 -16.09 15.07
CA ARG A 109 -8.47 -16.92 14.79
C ARG A 109 -8.09 -18.39 14.93
N GLU A 110 -8.69 -19.07 15.89
CA GLU A 110 -8.66 -20.54 15.97
C GLU A 110 -9.27 -21.09 14.67
N GLY A 111 -8.55 -22.03 14.05
CA GLY A 111 -8.99 -22.75 12.85
C GLY A 111 -10.11 -23.73 13.13
#